data_AF-A0A2V6HAB9-F1
#
_entry.id   AF-A0A2V6HAB9-F1
#
_cell.length_a   1.000
_cell.length_b   1.000
_cell.length_c   1.000
_cell.angle_alpha   90.00
_cell.angle_beta   90.00
_cell.angle_gamma   90.00
#
_symmetry.space_group_name_H-M   'P 1'
#
loop_
_entity.id
_entity.type
_entity.pdbx_description
1 polymer ?
#
loop_
_entity_poly.entity_id
_entity_poly.type
_entity_poly.pdbx_seq_one_letter_code
_entity_poly.pdbx_strand_id
1 'polypeptide(L)' 'MKKVGEMPERNTVFDVDGKIYSRLAGANRLKVSLSEVSPLFIAAVLAREDARFYEHKGIDWKGILRALVHDVL' A
#
# COMPACT_ATOMS: atom_id res chain seq x y z
N MET A 1 -12.32 2.91 11.46
CA MET A 1 -11.06 2.64 10.74
C MET A 1 -10.34 3.95 10.53
N LYS A 2 -9.07 4.09 10.92
CA LYS A 2 -8.26 5.26 10.53
C LYS A 2 -8.32 5.41 9.01
N LYS A 3 -8.60 6.60 8.49
CA LYS A 3 -8.54 6.85 7.05
C LYS A 3 -7.10 6.60 6.61
N VAL A 4 -6.89 5.68 5.68
CA VAL A 4 -5.55 5.37 5.14
C VAL A 4 -4.89 6.64 4.55
N GLY A 5 -5.68 7.64 4.14
CA GLY A 5 -5.19 8.96 3.71
C GLY A 5 -4.56 9.84 4.82
N GLU A 6 -4.80 9.52 6.09
CA GLU A 6 -4.31 10.29 7.26
C GLU A 6 -3.07 9.65 7.90
N MET A 7 -2.32 8.83 7.15
CA MET A 7 -1.06 8.29 7.65
C MET A 7 -0.04 9.42 7.87
N PRO A 8 0.72 9.41 8.98
CA PRO A 8 1.73 10.42 9.23
C PRO A 8 2.85 10.31 8.19
N GLU A 9 3.22 11.45 7.62
CA GLU A 9 4.38 11.64 6.74
C GLU A 9 5.38 12.57 7.43
N ARG A 10 6.64 12.47 7.04
CA ARG A 10 7.66 13.43 7.46
C ARG A 10 7.51 14.75 6.73
N ASN A 11 7.75 15.84 7.43
CA ASN A 11 7.86 17.16 6.82
C ASN A 11 9.13 17.22 5.93
N THR A 12 9.01 17.86 4.76
CA THR A 12 10.13 18.09 3.82
C THR A 12 10.45 19.58 3.79
N VAL A 13 11.73 19.92 3.93
CA VAL A 13 12.25 21.29 3.89
C VAL A 13 12.86 21.53 2.51
N PHE A 14 12.50 22.64 1.89
CA PHE A 14 12.97 23.04 0.56
C PHE A 14 13.92 24.25 0.67
N ASP A 15 14.86 24.37 -0.27
CA ASP A 15 15.70 25.56 -0.45
C ASP A 15 14.99 26.64 -1.29
N VAL A 16 15.67 27.75 -1.53
CA VAL A 16 15.15 28.91 -2.29
C VAL A 16 14.83 28.59 -3.75
N ASP A 17 15.49 27.56 -4.31
CA ASP A 17 15.29 27.10 -5.68
C ASP A 17 14.23 25.99 -5.76
N GLY A 18 13.60 25.63 -4.63
CA GLY A 18 12.57 24.60 -4.53
C GLY A 18 13.10 23.17 -4.51
N LYS A 19 14.41 22.97 -4.34
CA LYS A 19 15.02 21.65 -4.20
C LYS A 19 14.93 21.18 -2.75
N ILE A 20 14.81 19.86 -2.57
CA ILE A 20 14.75 19.25 -1.24
C ILE A 20 16.10 19.46 -0.53
N TYR A 21 16.07 20.24 0.54
CA TYR A 21 17.22 20.48 1.42
C TYR A 21 17.35 19.37 2.47
N SER A 22 16.26 19.06 3.18
CA SER A 22 16.26 18.05 4.24
C SER A 22 14.86 17.52 4.53
N ARG A 23 14.77 16.46 5.33
CA ARG A 23 13.50 15.89 5.80
C ARG A 23 13.57 15.66 7.31
N LEU A 24 12.52 16.08 8.01
CA LEU A 24 12.41 16.00 9.46
C LEU A 24 12.17 14.55 9.91
N ALA A 25 12.34 14.31 11.22
CA ALA A 25 12.06 13.01 11.82
C ALA A 25 10.59 12.61 11.63
N GLY A 26 10.36 11.34 11.27
CA GLY A 26 9.03 10.82 10.97
C GLY A 26 9.11 9.59 10.07
N ALA A 27 7.95 9.02 9.73
CA ALA A 27 7.90 7.90 8.81
C ALA A 27 8.42 8.30 7.43
N ASN A 28 9.35 7.51 6.89
CA ASN A 28 9.80 7.68 5.51
C ASN A 28 8.72 7.20 4.55
N ARG A 29 7.76 8.07 4.28
CA ARG A 29 6.63 7.84 3.38
C ARG A 29 6.45 9.06 2.49
N LEU A 30 5.98 8.78 1.28
CA LEU A 30 5.45 9.76 0.35
C LEU A 30 4.05 9.29 0.00
N LYS A 31 3.02 10.07 0.32
CA LYS A 31 1.67 9.77 -0.16
C LYS A 31 1.58 10.12 -1.63
N VAL A 32 1.08 9.17 -2.39
CA VAL A 32 0.77 9.30 -3.81
C VAL A 32 -0.64 8.79 -4.03
N SER A 33 -1.33 9.39 -4.98
CA SER A 33 -2.61 8.89 -5.48
C SER A 33 -2.39 7.57 -6.24
N LEU A 34 -3.42 6.72 -6.32
CA LEU A 34 -3.31 5.45 -7.06
C LEU A 34 -3.01 5.69 -8.56
N SER A 35 -3.47 6.82 -9.11
CA SER A 35 -3.19 7.24 -10.49
C SER A 35 -1.72 7.55 -10.76
N GLU A 36 -0.93 7.85 -9.74
CA GLU A 36 0.52 8.08 -9.86
C GLU A 36 1.33 6.76 -9.81
N VAL A 37 0.68 5.65 -9.51
CA VAL A 37 1.32 4.34 -9.41
C VAL A 37 1.25 3.63 -10.76
N SER A 38 2.39 3.07 -11.20
CA SER A 38 2.46 2.28 -12.43
C SER A 38 1.43 1.14 -12.41
N PRO A 39 0.62 0.95 -13.48
CA PRO A 39 -0.29 -0.18 -13.58
C PRO A 39 0.41 -1.53 -13.45
N LEU A 40 1.67 -1.63 -13.92
CA LEU A 40 2.48 -2.84 -13.80
C LEU A 40 2.85 -3.13 -12.35
N PHE A 41 3.13 -2.09 -11.55
CA PHE A 41 3.42 -2.26 -10.13
C PHE A 41 2.17 -2.71 -9.37
N ILE A 42 1.02 -2.13 -9.66
CA ILE A 42 -0.28 -2.56 -9.09
C ILE A 42 -0.51 -4.04 -9.42
N ALA A 43 -0.36 -4.44 -10.69
CA ALA A 43 -0.52 -5.82 -11.12
C ALA A 43 0.46 -6.78 -10.42
N ALA A 44 1.73 -6.37 -10.24
CA ALA A 44 2.73 -7.17 -9.55
C ALA A 44 2.39 -7.40 -8.07
N VAL A 45 1.94 -6.36 -7.36
CA VAL A 45 1.52 -6.47 -5.96
C VAL A 45 0.30 -7.36 -5.82
N LEU A 46 -0.71 -7.18 -6.68
CA LEU A 46 -1.89 -8.04 -6.68
C LEU A 46 -1.52 -9.49 -6.94
N ALA A 47 -0.70 -9.77 -7.96
CA ALA A 47 -0.28 -11.14 -8.26
C ALA A 47 0.46 -11.82 -7.08
N ARG A 48 1.22 -11.05 -6.29
CA ARG A 48 2.03 -11.58 -5.19
C ARG A 48 1.27 -11.70 -3.86
N GLU A 49 0.43 -10.74 -3.53
CA GLU A 49 -0.22 -10.63 -2.22
C GLU A 49 -1.66 -11.15 -2.26
N ASP A 50 -2.44 -10.73 -3.25
CA ASP A 50 -3.84 -11.11 -3.39
C ASP A 50 -4.29 -11.06 -4.85
N ALA A 51 -4.05 -12.18 -5.55
CA ALA A 51 -4.29 -12.27 -6.99
C ALA A 51 -5.78 -12.11 -7.38
N ARG A 52 -6.69 -12.21 -6.40
CA ARG A 52 -8.14 -12.16 -6.61
C ARG A 52 -8.80 -11.01 -5.86
N PHE A 53 -8.00 -10.02 -5.46
CA PHE A 53 -8.44 -8.88 -4.67
C PHE A 53 -9.74 -8.23 -5.20
N TYR A 54 -9.84 -8.04 -6.52
CA TYR A 54 -11.01 -7.44 -7.17
C TYR A 54 -12.17 -8.40 -7.44
N GLU A 55 -11.95 -9.72 -7.31
CA GLU A 55 -12.99 -10.73 -7.54
C GLU A 55 -13.86 -10.96 -6.30
N HIS A 56 -13.33 -10.66 -5.11
CA HIS A 56 -14.03 -10.88 -3.84
C HIS A 56 -14.42 -9.57 -3.15
N LYS A 57 -15.56 -9.59 -2.46
CA LYS A 57 -16.10 -8.42 -1.74
C LYS A 57 -15.49 -8.22 -0.34
N GLY A 58 -14.18 -8.43 -0.24
CA GLY A 58 -13.40 -8.27 1.00
C GLY A 58 -13.14 -9.55 1.81
N ILE A 59 -13.78 -10.67 1.47
CA ILE A 59 -13.51 -11.98 2.10
C ILE A 59 -13.21 -13.02 1.02
N ASP A 60 -11.99 -13.59 1.05
CA ASP A 60 -11.59 -14.70 0.19
C ASP A 60 -11.94 -16.06 0.81
N TRP A 61 -13.18 -16.52 0.61
CA TRP A 61 -13.63 -17.83 1.09
C TRP A 61 -12.79 -19.00 0.58
N LYS A 62 -12.28 -18.91 -0.66
CA LYS A 62 -11.42 -19.95 -1.24
C LYS A 62 -10.06 -19.97 -0.55
N GLY A 63 -9.52 -18.80 -0.21
CA GLY A 63 -8.29 -18.66 0.58
C GLY A 63 -8.45 -19.21 1.99
N ILE A 64 -9.54 -18.87 2.67
CA ILE A 64 -9.86 -19.37 4.01
C ILE A 64 -9.99 -20.90 4.02
N LEU A 65 -10.74 -21.47 3.08
CA LEU A 65 -10.88 -22.94 3.01
C LEU A 65 -9.55 -23.63 2.72
N ARG A 66 -8.71 -23.06 1.84
CA ARG A 66 -7.36 -23.58 1.59
C ARG A 66 -6.51 -23.59 2.86
N ALA A 67 -6.50 -22.49 3.59
CA ALA A 67 -5.72 -22.37 4.83
C ALA A 67 -6.23 -23.35 5.88
N LEU A 68 -7.55 -23.51 6.04
CA LEU A 68 -8.13 -24.50 6.95
C LEU A 68 -7.65 -25.92 6.63
N VAL A 69 -7.64 -26.31 5.35
CA VAL A 69 -7.18 -27.65 4.93
C VAL A 69 -5.67 -27.83 5.10
N HIS A 70 -4.87 -26.80 4.92
CA HIS A 70 -3.41 -26.90 4.97
C HIS A 70 -2.84 -26.76 6.39
N ASP A 71 -3.44 -25.91 7.23
CA ASP A 71 -2.86 -25.48 8.51
C ASP A 71 -3.54 -26.11 9.73
N VAL A 72 -4.74 -26.69 9.57
CA VAL A 72 -5.53 -27.23 10.70
C VAL A 72 -5.82 -28.72 10.57
N LEU A 73 -6.12 -29.20 9.36
CA LEU A 73 -6.43 -30.60 9.06
C LEU A 73 -5.17 -31.39 8.70
#